data_AF-A0A3S0RTN5-F1
#
_entry.id   AF-A0A3S0RTN5-F1
#
_cell.length_a   1.000
_cell.length_b   1.000
_cell.length_c   1.000
_cell.angle_alpha   90.00
_cell.angle_beta   90.00
_cell.angle_gamma   90.00
#
_symmetry.space_group_name_H-M   'P 1'
#
loop_
_entity.id
_entity.type
_entity.pdbx_description
1 polymer ?
#
loop_
_entity_poly.entity_id
_entity_poly.type
_entity_poly.pdbx_seq_one_letter_code
_entity_poly.pdbx_strand_id
1 'polypeptide(L)'
;MLKRITFLVIVIVLLKPTYDFGLKFFDNAKQFLNDNSIHIQDATTDVITSVSNTAKDTLIYSTATVKNAKLPSDTVRTAEELADAFYYYFSNWQTDFEITYVGSTSDIESLIERAVKMAADRDHYILGHLADRKIEYEYGRFDAIIKVHQAYLTNEVQEQIVNEKVASILASANPETMSDFEKVKFVNDYIVKNTAYGEDTTASPHSANAVVAEGQGVCQGYALLALKLLQDLGIETQYVVGEVYTGGHAWNLVKVDGQWYHLDTTWNDPTPDRKNVVRYEYFLMNDAKMRKDHTWIASDYPESTSTKYAFMAQIDHAYEVDGMIYYSNVNDNNLLYQMNMKTGKTEPLTDSRAQFIVGFGDWLYFSNYSKGAYLSKIRTDGTDETILYKEKVENLFVEDGYLYFSTDDGLKKLEL
;
A
#
# COMPACT_ATOMS: atom_id res chain seq x y z
N MET A 1 2.48 68.58 -10.74
CA MET A 1 3.73 68.79 -9.96
C MET A 1 4.03 67.51 -9.20
N LEU A 2 5.03 66.76 -9.66
CA LEU A 2 5.57 65.58 -8.98
C LEU A 2 6.57 66.05 -7.89
N LYS A 3 6.55 65.46 -6.70
CA LYS A 3 7.68 65.50 -5.74
C LYS A 3 8.09 64.08 -5.34
N ARG A 4 9.42 63.89 -5.41
CA ARG A 4 10.30 62.76 -5.05
C ARG A 4 10.07 62.26 -3.60
N ILE A 5 10.50 61.05 -3.21
CA ILE A 5 11.89 60.73 -2.78
C ILE A 5 12.17 59.21 -2.80
N THR A 6 13.41 58.86 -3.15
CA THR A 6 14.09 57.55 -3.19
C THR A 6 15.44 57.67 -2.46
N PHE A 7 15.94 56.60 -1.82
CA PHE A 7 17.35 56.11 -1.75
C PHE A 7 17.31 54.74 -1.00
N LEU A 8 18.17 53.72 -1.18
CA LEU A 8 19.63 53.70 -1.27
C LEU A 8 20.15 52.35 -1.84
N VAL A 9 21.24 52.37 -2.62
CA VAL A 9 22.08 51.20 -2.99
C VAL A 9 23.52 51.52 -2.60
N ILE A 10 24.23 50.58 -1.97
CA ILE A 10 25.67 50.69 -1.64
C ILE A 10 26.44 49.67 -2.48
N VAL A 11 27.48 50.16 -3.14
CA VAL A 11 28.54 49.39 -3.81
C VAL A 11 29.82 49.58 -3.00
N ILE A 12 30.56 48.51 -2.73
CA ILE A 12 31.98 48.56 -2.37
C ILE A 12 32.74 47.52 -3.19
N VAL A 13 33.76 48.01 -3.90
CA VAL A 13 34.81 47.25 -4.61
C VAL A 13 35.98 47.06 -3.66
N LEU A 14 36.68 45.91 -3.70
CA LEU A 14 38.13 45.81 -3.42
C LEU A 14 38.74 44.51 -4.02
N LEU A 15 40.06 44.55 -4.22
CA LEU A 15 40.95 43.82 -5.15
C LEU A 15 41.32 42.35 -4.82
N LYS A 16 41.84 41.64 -5.84
CA LYS A 16 42.44 40.27 -5.84
C LYS A 16 43.68 40.11 -4.92
N PRO A 17 44.01 38.85 -4.52
CA PRO A 17 45.15 38.15 -5.12
C PRO A 17 44.87 36.69 -5.55
N THR A 18 45.77 36.19 -6.38
CA THR A 18 45.83 34.92 -7.13
C THR A 18 46.10 33.66 -6.29
N TYR A 19 45.47 32.53 -6.62
CA TYR A 19 46.04 31.18 -6.45
C TYR A 19 45.54 30.23 -7.56
N ASP A 20 46.49 29.66 -8.29
CA ASP A 20 46.34 28.91 -9.54
C ASP A 20 46.65 27.41 -9.31
N PHE A 21 45.92 26.77 -8.37
CA PHE A 21 46.19 25.39 -7.96
C PHE A 21 44.95 24.48 -7.93
N GLY A 22 43.89 24.84 -8.65
CA GLY A 22 42.65 24.07 -8.73
C GLY A 22 42.45 23.31 -10.04
N LEU A 23 42.89 23.86 -11.18
CA LEU A 23 42.38 23.41 -12.48
C LEU A 23 43.05 22.14 -13.03
N LYS A 24 44.33 21.89 -12.76
CA LYS A 24 45.04 20.69 -13.25
C LYS A 24 44.58 19.37 -12.60
N PHE A 25 44.03 19.42 -11.38
CA PHE A 25 43.50 18.22 -10.72
C PHE A 25 42.15 17.81 -11.33
N PHE A 26 41.29 18.79 -11.65
CA PHE A 26 40.02 18.53 -12.31
C PHE A 26 40.18 18.03 -13.76
N ASP A 27 41.17 18.55 -14.49
CA ASP A 27 41.41 18.11 -15.88
C ASP A 27 41.98 16.69 -15.95
N ASN A 28 42.90 16.32 -15.04
CA ASN A 28 43.40 14.94 -14.96
C ASN A 28 42.33 13.95 -14.46
N ALA A 29 41.40 14.38 -13.59
CA ALA A 29 40.26 13.57 -13.16
C ALA A 29 39.24 13.37 -14.30
N LYS A 30 38.98 14.38 -15.12
CA LYS A 30 38.18 14.25 -16.35
C LYS A 30 38.85 13.35 -17.39
N GLN A 31 40.17 13.43 -17.53
CA GLN A 31 40.91 12.63 -18.49
C GLN A 31 41.02 11.14 -18.09
N PHE A 32 41.01 10.83 -16.78
CA PHE A 32 40.91 9.44 -16.28
C PHE A 32 39.49 8.85 -16.43
N LEU A 33 38.44 9.68 -16.36
CA LEU A 33 37.05 9.25 -16.60
C LEU A 33 36.74 8.99 -18.08
N ASN A 34 37.49 9.59 -19.00
CA ASN A 34 37.25 9.50 -20.44
C ASN A 34 37.65 8.15 -21.07
N ASP A 35 38.47 7.33 -20.42
CA ASP A 35 38.92 6.05 -20.99
C ASP A 35 37.94 4.88 -20.75
N ASN A 36 36.82 5.09 -20.03
CA ASN A 36 35.73 4.12 -19.82
C ASN A 36 34.36 4.81 -19.57
N SER A 37 34.12 5.98 -20.16
CA SER A 37 33.04 6.89 -19.71
C SER A 37 31.63 6.31 -19.84
N ILE A 38 31.05 5.95 -18.71
CA ILE A 38 29.61 5.71 -18.52
C ILE A 38 28.87 6.99 -18.96
N HIS A 39 28.03 6.89 -20.00
CA HIS A 39 27.30 8.05 -20.53
C HIS A 39 25.97 8.22 -19.78
N ILE A 40 25.92 9.21 -18.90
CA ILE A 40 24.71 9.58 -18.15
C ILE A 40 24.01 10.72 -18.89
N GLN A 41 22.72 10.53 -19.17
CA GLN A 41 21.89 11.45 -19.94
C GLN A 41 20.86 12.13 -19.02
N ASP A 42 20.47 13.35 -19.35
CA ASP A 42 19.29 13.98 -18.74
C ASP A 42 18.03 13.31 -19.28
N ALA A 43 17.09 12.99 -18.39
CA ALA A 43 15.84 12.31 -18.72
C ALA A 43 14.61 13.10 -18.25
N THR A 44 14.77 14.36 -17.83
CA THR A 44 13.66 15.17 -17.28
C THR A 44 12.51 15.39 -18.25
N THR A 45 12.74 15.26 -19.55
CA THR A 45 11.72 15.39 -20.60
C THR A 45 11.24 14.05 -21.19
N ASP A 46 11.78 12.93 -20.73
CA ASP A 46 11.40 11.62 -21.27
C ASP A 46 9.98 11.26 -20.83
N VAL A 47 9.17 10.78 -21.77
CA VAL A 47 7.87 10.17 -21.46
C VAL A 47 8.14 8.73 -21.06
N ILE A 48 8.14 8.48 -19.76
CA ILE A 48 8.43 7.18 -19.14
C ILE A 48 7.13 6.38 -19.13
N THR A 49 7.05 5.33 -19.95
CA THR A 49 5.83 4.54 -20.14
C THR A 49 5.47 3.69 -18.91
N SER A 50 6.44 3.41 -18.04
CA SER A 50 6.22 2.77 -16.75
C SER A 50 5.57 3.71 -15.73
N VAL A 51 5.25 4.95 -16.12
CA VAL A 51 4.61 5.98 -15.32
C VAL A 51 3.34 6.49 -16.02
N SER A 52 2.49 5.58 -16.48
CA SER A 52 1.03 5.79 -16.57
C SER A 52 0.34 4.59 -17.22
N ASN A 53 0.08 3.53 -16.46
CA ASN A 53 -1.05 2.67 -16.76
C ASN A 53 -2.29 3.14 -16.00
N THR A 54 -2.61 4.43 -16.10
CA THR A 54 -4.03 4.82 -16.17
C THR A 54 -4.50 4.50 -17.58
N ALA A 55 -4.65 3.21 -17.87
CA ALA A 55 -5.34 2.77 -19.07
C ALA A 55 -6.78 3.30 -18.95
N LYS A 56 -7.08 4.36 -19.72
CA LYS A 56 -8.44 4.73 -20.10
C LYS A 56 -8.95 3.65 -21.04
N ASP A 57 -9.18 2.45 -20.54
CA ASP A 57 -9.90 1.45 -21.30
C ASP A 57 -11.39 1.75 -21.19
N THR A 58 -11.98 1.94 -22.37
CA THR A 58 -13.43 1.95 -22.53
C THR A 58 -13.89 0.51 -22.33
N LEU A 59 -14.18 0.14 -21.08
CA LEU A 59 -14.58 -1.21 -20.71
C LEU A 59 -16.08 -1.40 -20.88
N ILE A 60 -16.42 -2.48 -21.58
CA ILE A 60 -17.78 -2.99 -21.68
C ILE A 60 -18.06 -3.76 -20.38
N TYR A 61 -18.96 -3.19 -19.59
CA TYR A 61 -19.41 -3.66 -18.28
C TYR A 61 -19.92 -5.10 -18.35
N SER A 62 -19.27 -5.98 -17.58
CA SER A 62 -19.73 -7.35 -17.29
C SER A 62 -19.86 -7.48 -15.78
N THR A 63 -21.10 -7.49 -15.31
CA THR A 63 -21.48 -7.53 -13.89
C THR A 63 -21.11 -8.87 -13.25
N ALA A 64 -19.95 -8.92 -12.60
CA ALA A 64 -19.64 -9.99 -11.66
C ALA A 64 -20.56 -9.84 -10.43
N THR A 65 -21.36 -10.87 -10.21
CA THR A 65 -22.53 -10.86 -9.33
C THR A 65 -22.08 -11.01 -7.88
N VAL A 66 -22.26 -9.95 -7.08
CA VAL A 66 -22.26 -10.05 -5.62
C VAL A 66 -23.35 -11.06 -5.23
N LYS A 67 -23.06 -11.93 -4.25
CA LYS A 67 -24.06 -12.83 -3.65
C LYS A 67 -25.23 -11.96 -3.18
N ASN A 68 -26.32 -11.95 -3.94
CA ASN A 68 -27.52 -11.25 -3.53
C ASN A 68 -28.05 -11.93 -2.27
N ALA A 69 -27.81 -11.30 -1.12
CA ALA A 69 -28.63 -11.53 0.06
C ALA A 69 -30.09 -11.43 -0.43
N LYS A 70 -30.92 -12.39 -0.02
CA LYS A 70 -32.34 -12.34 -0.36
C LYS A 70 -33.02 -11.62 0.80
N LEU A 71 -33.78 -10.57 0.49
CA LEU A 71 -34.63 -9.95 1.49
C LEU A 71 -35.49 -11.06 2.15
N PRO A 72 -35.49 -11.18 3.49
CA PRO A 72 -36.40 -12.07 4.19
C PRO A 72 -37.85 -11.81 3.75
N SER A 73 -38.75 -12.78 3.92
CA SER A 73 -40.17 -12.62 3.59
C SER A 73 -40.74 -11.28 4.11
N ASP A 74 -41.85 -10.81 3.53
CA ASP A 74 -42.54 -9.54 3.86
C ASP A 74 -42.85 -9.28 5.35
N THR A 75 -42.53 -10.19 6.26
CA THR A 75 -42.67 -10.01 7.70
C THR A 75 -41.47 -10.58 8.46
N VAL A 76 -40.69 -9.69 9.06
CA VAL A 76 -39.57 -9.97 9.97
C VAL A 76 -40.08 -10.10 11.41
N ARG A 77 -39.68 -11.14 12.16
CA ARG A 77 -40.22 -11.48 13.49
C ARG A 77 -39.19 -11.73 14.58
N THR A 78 -37.97 -12.10 14.22
CA THR A 78 -36.88 -12.34 15.18
C THR A 78 -35.72 -11.36 15.00
N ALA A 79 -34.78 -11.37 15.94
CA ALA A 79 -33.55 -10.57 15.83
C ALA A 79 -32.70 -11.01 14.63
N GLU A 80 -32.68 -12.31 14.34
CA GLU A 80 -31.95 -12.92 13.23
C GLU A 80 -32.57 -12.55 11.88
N GLU A 81 -33.90 -12.62 11.77
CA GLU A 81 -34.61 -12.15 10.56
C GLU A 81 -34.44 -10.65 10.35
N LEU A 82 -34.38 -9.86 11.44
CA LEU A 82 -34.11 -8.43 11.37
C LEU A 82 -32.67 -8.17 10.93
N ALA A 83 -31.72 -8.96 11.41
CA ALA A 83 -30.33 -8.92 10.95
C ALA A 83 -30.20 -9.33 9.48
N ASP A 84 -30.96 -10.31 9.00
CA ASP A 84 -31.01 -10.68 7.58
C ASP A 84 -31.51 -9.51 6.72
N ALA A 85 -32.53 -8.78 7.19
CA ALA A 85 -33.04 -7.60 6.51
C ALA A 85 -32.02 -6.45 6.50
N PHE A 86 -31.41 -6.12 7.64
CA PHE A 86 -30.33 -5.13 7.69
C PHE A 86 -29.17 -5.51 6.78
N TYR A 87 -28.73 -6.77 6.82
CA TYR A 87 -27.64 -7.27 5.98
C TYR A 87 -27.97 -7.13 4.50
N TYR A 88 -29.20 -7.43 4.10
CA TYR A 88 -29.66 -7.20 2.72
C TYR A 88 -29.48 -5.74 2.29
N TYR A 89 -29.96 -4.78 3.10
CA TYR A 89 -29.87 -3.37 2.74
C TYR A 89 -28.41 -2.88 2.73
N PHE A 90 -27.60 -3.32 3.71
CA PHE A 90 -26.18 -3.00 3.78
C PHE A 90 -25.40 -3.56 2.58
N SER A 91 -25.67 -4.80 2.17
CA SER A 91 -24.99 -5.43 1.02
C SER A 91 -25.36 -4.81 -0.33
N ASN A 92 -26.46 -4.07 -0.38
CA ASN A 92 -26.91 -3.35 -1.57
C ASN A 92 -26.61 -1.84 -1.48
N TRP A 93 -25.87 -1.39 -0.46
CA TRP A 93 -25.51 0.02 -0.25
C TRP A 93 -26.72 0.96 -0.21
N GLN A 94 -27.88 0.46 0.25
CA GLN A 94 -29.10 1.25 0.30
C GLN A 94 -29.04 2.21 1.49
N THR A 95 -29.18 3.51 1.21
CA THR A 95 -29.10 4.56 2.23
C THR A 95 -30.37 4.65 3.04
N ASP A 96 -31.52 4.62 2.38
CA ASP A 96 -32.83 4.80 3.02
C ASP A 96 -33.69 3.57 2.81
N PHE A 97 -34.10 2.94 3.90
CA PHE A 97 -34.93 1.75 3.85
C PHE A 97 -35.85 1.62 5.07
N GLU A 98 -36.87 0.79 4.91
CA GLU A 98 -37.87 0.51 5.94
C GLU A 98 -37.98 -0.99 6.17
N ILE A 99 -38.02 -1.40 7.44
CA ILE A 99 -38.23 -2.79 7.83
C ILE A 99 -39.49 -2.87 8.69
N THR A 100 -40.44 -3.71 8.26
CA THR A 100 -41.63 -4.04 9.07
C THR A 100 -41.32 -5.23 9.98
N TYR A 101 -41.31 -4.97 11.28
CA TYR A 101 -41.16 -5.96 12.34
C TYR A 101 -42.53 -6.36 12.91
N VAL A 102 -42.77 -7.66 13.09
CA VAL A 102 -43.96 -8.20 13.76
C VAL A 102 -43.53 -9.11 14.90
N GLY A 103 -43.73 -8.62 16.12
CA GLY A 103 -43.33 -9.27 17.35
C GLY A 103 -43.43 -8.30 18.51
N SER A 104 -43.09 -8.76 19.72
CA SER A 104 -43.14 -7.89 20.89
C SER A 104 -42.15 -6.73 20.76
N THR A 105 -42.63 -5.50 20.96
CA THR A 105 -41.83 -4.27 20.87
C THR A 105 -41.34 -3.77 22.22
N SER A 106 -41.51 -4.55 23.29
CA SER A 106 -41.13 -4.15 24.65
C SER A 106 -39.64 -3.85 24.83
N ASP A 107 -38.81 -4.35 23.92
CA ASP A 107 -37.35 -4.17 23.91
C ASP A 107 -36.84 -3.88 22.48
N ILE A 108 -37.58 -3.04 21.75
CA ILE A 108 -37.33 -2.77 20.32
C ILE A 108 -35.95 -2.16 20.06
N GLU A 109 -35.45 -1.32 20.96
CA GLU A 109 -34.12 -0.70 20.83
C GLU A 109 -33.01 -1.76 20.89
N SER A 110 -33.00 -2.59 21.94
CA SER A 110 -32.00 -3.67 22.06
C SER A 110 -32.14 -4.71 20.94
N LEU A 111 -33.35 -4.98 20.47
CA LEU A 111 -33.59 -5.85 19.32
C LEU A 111 -32.90 -5.30 18.07
N ILE A 112 -33.10 -4.01 17.77
CA ILE A 112 -32.49 -3.34 16.61
C ILE A 112 -30.97 -3.30 16.75
N GLU A 113 -30.44 -2.90 17.91
CA GLU A 113 -28.99 -2.85 18.15
C GLU A 113 -28.32 -4.21 17.93
N ARG A 114 -28.91 -5.29 18.48
CA ARG A 114 -28.43 -6.65 18.25
C ARG A 114 -28.51 -7.06 16.79
N ALA A 115 -29.63 -6.75 16.12
CA ALA A 115 -29.81 -7.09 14.72
C ALA A 115 -28.81 -6.38 13.80
N VAL A 116 -28.58 -5.08 14.02
CA VAL A 116 -27.58 -4.28 13.32
C VAL A 116 -26.18 -4.85 13.54
N LYS A 117 -25.81 -5.19 14.78
CA LYS A 117 -24.51 -5.80 15.09
C LYS A 117 -24.36 -7.14 14.36
N MET A 118 -25.36 -8.02 14.47
CA MET A 118 -25.36 -9.31 13.77
C MET A 118 -25.32 -9.17 12.25
N ALA A 119 -25.90 -8.11 11.68
CA ALA A 119 -25.84 -7.85 10.25
C ALA A 119 -24.43 -7.40 9.83
N ALA A 120 -23.83 -6.47 10.58
CA ALA A 120 -22.50 -5.94 10.30
C ALA A 120 -21.41 -7.03 10.45
N ASP A 121 -21.51 -7.89 11.47
CA ASP A 121 -20.54 -8.97 11.73
C ASP A 121 -20.52 -10.07 10.66
N ARG A 122 -21.49 -10.11 9.73
CA ARG A 122 -21.55 -11.12 8.66
C ARG A 122 -20.52 -10.91 7.57
N ASP A 123 -20.13 -9.66 7.34
CA ASP A 123 -19.26 -9.29 6.25
C ASP A 123 -18.38 -8.11 6.65
N HIS A 124 -17.11 -8.41 6.87
CA HIS A 124 -16.10 -7.46 7.29
C HIS A 124 -15.86 -6.34 6.26
N TYR A 125 -16.12 -6.58 4.97
CA TYR A 125 -15.99 -5.56 3.95
C TYR A 125 -17.14 -4.56 4.03
N ILE A 126 -18.36 -5.03 4.26
CA ILE A 126 -19.52 -4.18 4.53
C ILE A 126 -19.31 -3.41 5.83
N LEU A 127 -18.94 -4.11 6.92
CA LEU A 127 -18.67 -3.52 8.24
C LEU A 127 -17.74 -2.31 8.14
N GLY A 128 -16.62 -2.44 7.43
CA GLY A 128 -15.66 -1.36 7.29
C GLY A 128 -16.11 -0.21 6.39
N HIS A 129 -17.27 -0.29 5.74
CA HIS A 129 -17.86 0.82 4.98
C HIS A 129 -19.09 1.44 5.66
N LEU A 130 -19.57 0.88 6.78
CA LEU A 130 -20.66 1.46 7.55
C LEU A 130 -20.18 2.75 8.25
N ALA A 131 -20.93 3.83 8.06
CA ALA A 131 -20.71 5.10 8.75
C ALA A 131 -21.95 5.45 9.62
N ASP A 132 -22.19 6.74 9.82
CA ASP A 132 -23.30 7.25 10.63
C ASP A 132 -24.64 6.62 10.26
N ARG A 133 -25.42 6.27 11.29
CA ARG A 133 -26.74 5.67 11.14
C ARG A 133 -27.76 6.43 11.96
N LYS A 134 -28.89 6.77 11.33
CA LYS A 134 -30.08 7.27 12.01
C LYS A 134 -31.18 6.22 11.90
N ILE A 135 -31.78 5.88 13.03
CA ILE A 135 -32.93 4.97 13.09
C ILE A 135 -34.09 5.71 13.74
N GLU A 136 -35.24 5.70 13.07
CA GLU A 136 -36.52 6.14 13.60
C GLU A 136 -37.48 4.95 13.54
N TYR A 137 -38.35 4.80 14.53
CA TYR A 137 -39.29 3.69 14.51
C TYR A 137 -40.65 4.10 15.08
N GLU A 138 -41.71 3.64 14.42
CA GLU A 138 -43.10 3.75 14.85
C GLU A 138 -43.56 2.37 15.32
N TYR A 139 -44.15 2.24 16.50
CA TYR A 139 -44.45 0.92 17.06
C TYR A 139 -45.81 0.83 17.77
N GLY A 140 -46.49 -0.29 17.51
CA GLY A 140 -47.59 -0.82 18.32
C GLY A 140 -47.08 -1.80 19.37
N ARG A 141 -47.98 -2.55 20.02
CA ARG A 141 -47.59 -3.57 21.01
C ARG A 141 -46.89 -4.78 20.38
N PHE A 142 -47.23 -5.09 19.12
CA PHE A 142 -46.83 -6.33 18.45
C PHE A 142 -46.26 -6.10 17.05
N ASP A 143 -45.96 -4.85 16.69
CA ASP A 143 -45.49 -4.47 15.37
C ASP A 143 -44.71 -3.16 15.45
N ALA A 144 -43.71 -3.01 14.59
CA ALA A 144 -42.96 -1.77 14.42
C ALA A 144 -42.58 -1.56 12.96
N ILE A 145 -42.58 -0.30 12.53
CA ILE A 145 -42.01 0.15 11.27
C ILE A 145 -40.69 0.84 11.61
N ILE A 146 -39.58 0.27 11.17
CA ILE A 146 -38.22 0.75 11.44
C ILE A 146 -37.69 1.44 10.19
N LYS A 147 -37.52 2.76 10.26
CA LYS A 147 -37.00 3.61 9.19
C LYS A 147 -35.52 3.88 9.45
N VAL A 148 -34.68 3.55 8.48
CA VAL A 148 -33.23 3.63 8.63
C VAL A 148 -32.67 4.55 7.55
N HIS A 149 -31.84 5.49 7.98
CA HIS A 149 -30.91 6.20 7.12
C HIS A 149 -29.49 5.74 7.49
N GLN A 150 -28.84 5.03 6.58
CA GLN A 150 -27.47 4.54 6.68
C GLN A 150 -26.57 5.35 5.75
N ALA A 151 -25.59 6.06 6.31
CA ALA A 151 -24.48 6.62 5.56
C ALA A 151 -23.41 5.54 5.33
N TYR A 152 -22.74 5.58 4.18
CA TYR A 152 -21.64 4.67 3.87
C TYR A 152 -20.42 5.48 3.43
N LEU A 153 -19.24 4.89 3.60
CA LEU A 153 -17.99 5.43 3.07
C LEU A 153 -17.82 5.17 1.56
N THR A 154 -18.70 4.34 0.99
CA THR A 154 -18.76 3.99 -0.43
C THR A 154 -20.21 4.09 -0.93
N ASN A 155 -20.46 3.76 -2.20
CA ASN A 155 -21.80 3.59 -2.76
C ASN A 155 -21.79 2.55 -3.89
N GLU A 156 -22.98 2.17 -4.39
CA GLU A 156 -23.12 1.15 -5.42
C GLU A 156 -22.26 1.41 -6.67
N VAL A 157 -22.15 2.66 -7.14
CA VAL A 157 -21.36 3.02 -8.32
C VAL A 157 -19.86 2.86 -8.05
N GLN A 158 -19.40 3.30 -6.88
CA GLN A 158 -18.01 3.12 -6.45
C GLN A 158 -17.67 1.63 -6.30
N GLU A 159 -18.57 0.82 -5.77
CA GLU A 159 -18.34 -0.62 -5.62
C GLU A 159 -18.32 -1.38 -6.94
N GLN A 160 -19.05 -0.91 -7.96
CA GLN A 160 -18.89 -1.42 -9.33
C GLN A 160 -17.47 -1.15 -9.85
N ILE A 161 -16.94 0.06 -9.65
CA ILE A 161 -15.57 0.42 -10.02
C ILE A 161 -14.55 -0.45 -9.26
N VAL A 162 -14.74 -0.64 -7.95
CA VAL A 162 -13.87 -1.50 -7.14
C VAL A 162 -13.87 -2.93 -7.68
N ASN A 163 -15.05 -3.51 -7.93
CA ASN A 163 -15.17 -4.88 -8.45
C ASN A 163 -14.44 -5.05 -9.79
N GLU A 164 -14.59 -4.09 -10.71
CA GLU A 164 -13.94 -4.12 -12.02
C GLU A 164 -12.42 -4.00 -11.90
N LYS A 165 -11.94 -3.07 -11.06
CA LYS A 165 -10.50 -2.91 -10.83
C LYS A 165 -9.89 -4.11 -10.13
N VAL A 166 -10.56 -4.67 -9.12
CA VAL A 166 -10.14 -5.91 -8.46
C VAL A 166 -10.03 -7.04 -9.48
N ALA A 167 -11.04 -7.25 -10.33
CA ALA A 167 -10.99 -8.26 -11.38
C ALA A 167 -9.81 -8.05 -12.34
N SER A 168 -9.55 -6.80 -12.75
CA SER A 168 -8.40 -6.44 -13.60
C SER A 168 -7.05 -6.73 -12.94
N ILE A 169 -6.91 -6.40 -11.65
CA ILE A 169 -5.70 -6.66 -10.86
C ILE A 169 -5.46 -8.17 -10.79
N LEU A 170 -6.49 -8.94 -10.44
CA LEU A 170 -6.38 -10.39 -10.27
C LEU A 170 -6.16 -11.11 -11.61
N ALA A 171 -6.58 -10.54 -12.74
CA ALA A 171 -6.29 -11.08 -14.07
C ALA A 171 -4.80 -11.02 -14.43
N SER A 172 -4.01 -10.17 -13.77
CA SER A 172 -2.54 -10.13 -13.91
C SER A 172 -1.83 -11.19 -13.06
N ALA A 173 -2.54 -11.81 -12.10
CA ALA A 173 -2.02 -12.90 -11.29
C ALA A 173 -2.31 -14.27 -11.92
N ASN A 174 -1.56 -15.30 -11.51
CA ASN A 174 -1.87 -16.69 -11.83
C ASN A 174 -2.20 -17.48 -10.54
N PRO A 175 -3.37 -17.23 -9.93
CA PRO A 175 -3.66 -17.65 -8.57
C PRO A 175 -3.65 -19.17 -8.36
N GLU A 176 -3.91 -19.95 -9.40
CA GLU A 176 -3.92 -21.42 -9.36
C GLU A 176 -2.54 -22.03 -9.14
N THR A 177 -1.46 -21.30 -9.47
CA THR A 177 -0.08 -21.76 -9.26
C THR A 177 0.59 -21.12 -8.06
N MET A 178 -0.07 -20.15 -7.42
CA MET A 178 0.47 -19.40 -6.30
C MET A 178 0.14 -20.09 -4.97
N SER A 179 1.14 -20.22 -4.12
CA SER A 179 0.97 -20.52 -2.70
C SER A 179 0.23 -19.40 -1.97
N ASP A 180 -0.29 -19.68 -0.77
CA ASP A 180 -0.92 -18.65 0.08
C ASP A 180 0.02 -17.48 0.33
N PHE A 181 1.30 -17.76 0.57
CA PHE A 181 2.33 -16.74 0.76
C PHE A 181 2.47 -15.83 -0.47
N GLU A 182 2.56 -16.40 -1.67
CA GLU A 182 2.68 -15.64 -2.91
C GLU A 182 1.44 -14.80 -3.18
N LYS A 183 0.23 -15.32 -2.88
CA LYS A 183 -1.02 -14.57 -2.99
C LYS A 183 -1.04 -13.35 -2.08
N VAL A 184 -0.66 -13.53 -0.81
CA VAL A 184 -0.61 -12.42 0.15
C VAL A 184 0.47 -11.41 -0.21
N LYS A 185 1.65 -11.87 -0.65
CA LYS A 185 2.73 -10.99 -1.12
C LYS A 185 2.30 -10.18 -2.34
N PHE A 186 1.65 -10.81 -3.32
CA PHE A 186 1.12 -10.11 -4.50
C PHE A 186 0.18 -8.97 -4.12
N VAL A 187 -0.77 -9.21 -3.21
CA VAL A 187 -1.70 -8.16 -2.76
C VAL A 187 -0.99 -7.04 -2.01
N ASN A 188 -0.11 -7.38 -1.07
CA ASN A 188 0.68 -6.38 -0.34
C ASN A 188 1.48 -5.50 -1.29
N ASP A 189 2.26 -6.12 -2.18
CA ASP A 189 3.13 -5.42 -3.10
C ASP A 189 2.33 -4.57 -4.09
N TYR A 190 1.19 -5.08 -4.57
CA TYR A 190 0.31 -4.33 -5.47
C TYR A 190 -0.21 -3.06 -4.79
N ILE A 191 -0.79 -3.18 -3.59
CA ILE A 191 -1.36 -2.03 -2.88
C ILE A 191 -0.27 -1.01 -2.57
N VAL A 192 0.85 -1.43 -1.97
CA VAL A 192 1.94 -0.53 -1.59
C VAL A 192 2.55 0.18 -2.79
N LYS A 193 2.69 -0.48 -3.95
CA LYS A 193 3.27 0.14 -5.14
C LYS A 193 2.32 1.10 -5.87
N ASN A 194 1.01 0.99 -5.65
CA ASN A 194 -0.02 1.70 -6.41
C ASN A 194 -0.85 2.64 -5.53
N THR A 195 -0.43 2.89 -4.30
CA THR A 195 -1.15 3.78 -3.39
C THR A 195 -0.16 4.61 -2.58
N ALA A 196 -0.50 5.88 -2.35
CA ALA A 196 0.18 6.72 -1.40
C ALA A 196 -0.75 7.07 -0.23
N TYR A 197 -0.22 7.05 0.99
CA TYR A 197 -1.00 7.43 2.16
C TYR A 197 -1.42 8.91 2.08
N GLY A 198 -2.72 9.18 2.13
CA GLY A 198 -3.26 10.52 1.95
C GLY A 198 -4.78 10.62 2.06
N GLU A 199 -5.25 11.85 2.27
CA GLU A 199 -6.67 12.19 2.38
C GLU A 199 -7.18 13.05 1.21
N ASP A 200 -6.34 13.33 0.21
CA ASP A 200 -6.67 14.19 -0.93
C ASP A 200 -7.38 13.39 -2.03
N THR A 201 -8.59 12.92 -1.71
CA THR A 201 -9.42 12.08 -2.58
C THR A 201 -10.84 12.64 -2.76
N THR A 202 -11.46 12.33 -3.90
CA THR A 202 -12.86 12.64 -4.16
C THR A 202 -13.79 11.65 -3.45
N ALA A 203 -13.47 10.36 -3.53
CA ALA A 203 -14.09 9.34 -2.69
C ALA A 203 -13.62 9.49 -1.22
N SER A 204 -14.32 8.83 -0.29
CA SER A 204 -13.84 8.79 1.10
C SER A 204 -12.46 8.12 1.14
N PRO A 205 -11.43 8.73 1.74
CA PRO A 205 -10.09 8.13 1.84
C PRO A 205 -10.09 6.83 2.67
N HIS A 206 -11.16 6.58 3.41
CA HIS A 206 -11.40 5.36 4.16
C HIS A 206 -12.01 4.22 3.32
N SER A 207 -12.38 4.46 2.06
CA SER A 207 -13.00 3.46 1.18
C SER A 207 -11.96 2.71 0.35
N ALA A 208 -12.27 1.46 -0.02
CA ALA A 208 -11.45 0.72 -0.99
C ALA A 208 -11.42 1.42 -2.37
N ASN A 209 -12.49 2.14 -2.72
CA ASN A 209 -12.57 2.89 -3.98
C ASN A 209 -11.51 4.00 -4.06
N ALA A 210 -11.29 4.78 -3.00
CA ALA A 210 -10.23 5.80 -2.99
C ALA A 210 -8.87 5.19 -3.32
N VAL A 211 -8.53 4.09 -2.65
CA VAL A 211 -7.25 3.39 -2.85
C VAL A 211 -7.12 2.87 -4.29
N VAL A 212 -8.08 2.10 -4.78
CA VAL A 212 -7.96 1.42 -6.08
C VAL A 212 -8.22 2.35 -7.27
N ALA A 213 -9.08 3.37 -7.12
CA ALA A 213 -9.45 4.28 -8.20
C ALA A 213 -8.55 5.51 -8.28
N GLU A 214 -8.16 6.07 -7.13
CA GLU A 214 -7.45 7.35 -7.04
C GLU A 214 -5.99 7.19 -6.60
N GLY A 215 -5.58 6.00 -6.15
CA GLY A 215 -4.20 5.71 -5.72
C GLY A 215 -3.83 6.40 -4.42
N GLN A 216 -4.82 6.78 -3.60
CA GLN A 216 -4.62 7.38 -2.29
C GLN A 216 -5.67 6.89 -1.29
N GLY A 217 -5.30 6.85 -0.01
CA GLY A 217 -6.24 6.58 1.06
C GLY A 217 -5.55 6.50 2.42
N VAL A 218 -6.34 6.15 3.44
CA VAL A 218 -5.86 5.90 4.80
C VAL A 218 -6.02 4.43 5.17
N CYS A 219 -5.58 4.05 6.38
CA CYS A 219 -5.47 2.66 6.82
C CYS A 219 -6.71 1.80 6.56
N GLN A 220 -7.90 2.34 6.77
CA GLN A 220 -9.16 1.66 6.51
C GLN A 220 -9.35 1.30 5.02
N GLY A 221 -9.06 2.21 4.10
CA GLY A 221 -9.15 1.94 2.66
C GLY A 221 -8.15 0.87 2.21
N TYR A 222 -6.91 0.93 2.71
CA TYR A 222 -5.87 -0.07 2.44
C TYR A 222 -6.30 -1.46 2.90
N ALA A 223 -6.77 -1.57 4.15
CA ALA A 223 -7.21 -2.83 4.74
C ALA A 223 -8.45 -3.40 4.05
N LEU A 224 -9.36 -2.56 3.55
CA LEU A 224 -10.56 -3.00 2.83
C LEU A 224 -10.25 -3.48 1.42
N LEU A 225 -9.34 -2.81 0.70
CA LEU A 225 -8.89 -3.30 -0.60
C LEU A 225 -8.12 -4.61 -0.46
N ALA A 226 -7.23 -4.72 0.54
CA ALA A 226 -6.50 -5.94 0.83
C ALA A 226 -7.45 -7.09 1.18
N LEU A 227 -8.43 -6.85 2.07
CA LEU A 227 -9.47 -7.82 2.40
C LEU A 227 -10.14 -8.40 1.15
N LYS A 228 -10.59 -7.52 0.25
CA LYS A 228 -11.33 -7.91 -0.95
C LYS A 228 -10.46 -8.71 -1.93
N LEU A 229 -9.26 -8.22 -2.24
CA LEU A 229 -8.32 -8.92 -3.13
C LEU A 229 -7.94 -10.31 -2.58
N LEU A 230 -7.71 -10.42 -1.28
CA LEU A 230 -7.32 -11.68 -0.65
C LEU A 230 -8.46 -12.69 -0.58
N GLN A 231 -9.67 -12.24 -0.26
CA GLN A 231 -10.85 -13.12 -0.27
C GLN A 231 -11.15 -13.64 -1.69
N ASP A 232 -11.03 -12.80 -2.72
CA ASP A 232 -11.21 -13.21 -4.11
C ASP A 232 -10.10 -14.17 -4.59
N LEU A 233 -8.92 -14.14 -3.96
CA LEU A 233 -7.83 -15.12 -4.14
C LEU A 233 -8.01 -16.42 -3.32
N GLY A 234 -9.10 -16.52 -2.55
CA GLY A 234 -9.43 -17.67 -1.71
C GLY A 234 -8.69 -17.70 -0.35
N ILE A 235 -8.09 -16.59 0.08
CA ILE A 235 -7.42 -16.48 1.38
C ILE A 235 -8.44 -16.07 2.45
N GLU A 236 -8.60 -16.92 3.47
CA GLU A 236 -9.40 -16.56 4.65
C GLU A 236 -8.79 -15.31 5.31
N THR A 237 -9.55 -14.21 5.31
CA THR A 237 -9.07 -12.89 5.73
C THR A 237 -10.11 -12.21 6.61
N GLN A 238 -9.65 -11.59 7.70
CA GLN A 238 -10.46 -10.79 8.62
C GLN A 238 -9.99 -9.33 8.65
N TYR A 239 -10.94 -8.42 8.80
CA TYR A 239 -10.69 -6.99 9.01
C TYR A 239 -10.51 -6.74 10.50
N VAL A 240 -9.38 -6.14 10.87
CA VAL A 240 -9.04 -5.88 12.26
C VAL A 240 -9.11 -4.38 12.52
N VAL A 241 -9.76 -4.00 13.61
CA VAL A 241 -9.81 -2.63 14.10
C VAL A 241 -9.13 -2.58 15.47
N GLY A 242 -8.32 -1.55 15.69
CA GLY A 242 -7.59 -1.37 16.92
C GLY A 242 -7.02 0.04 17.04
N GLU A 243 -5.95 0.17 17.81
CA GLU A 243 -5.27 1.45 18.02
C GLU A 243 -3.76 1.29 17.86
N VAL A 244 -3.14 2.36 17.37
CA VAL A 244 -1.69 2.60 17.32
C VAL A 244 -1.39 3.96 17.96
N TYR A 245 -0.12 4.37 18.03
CA TYR A 245 0.26 5.61 18.70
C TYR A 245 -0.37 6.89 18.11
N THR A 246 -0.86 6.85 16.86
CA THR A 246 -1.54 7.97 16.18
C THR A 246 -3.06 7.96 16.33
N GLY A 247 -3.64 6.94 16.96
CA GLY A 247 -5.09 6.81 17.14
C GLY A 247 -5.64 5.48 16.60
N GLY A 248 -6.93 5.48 16.23
CA GLY A 248 -7.59 4.32 15.64
C GLY A 248 -6.91 3.87 14.35
N HIS A 249 -6.81 2.56 14.17
CA HIS A 249 -6.12 1.94 13.03
C HIS A 249 -6.84 0.69 12.56
N ALA A 250 -6.63 0.35 11.29
CA ALA A 250 -7.23 -0.81 10.65
C ALA A 250 -6.22 -1.55 9.79
N TRP A 251 -6.25 -2.89 9.87
CA TRP A 251 -5.37 -3.79 9.12
C TRP A 251 -6.07 -5.15 8.91
N ASN A 252 -5.35 -6.17 8.44
CA ASN A 252 -5.93 -7.50 8.20
C ASN A 252 -5.26 -8.61 9.02
N LEU A 253 -6.06 -9.63 9.35
CA LEU A 253 -5.57 -10.96 9.73
C LEU A 253 -5.81 -11.91 8.56
N VAL A 254 -4.77 -12.62 8.12
CA VAL A 254 -4.79 -13.50 6.96
C VAL A 254 -4.35 -14.91 7.35
N LYS A 255 -5.01 -15.93 6.82
CA LYS A 255 -4.64 -17.31 7.06
C LYS A 255 -3.75 -17.83 5.94
N VAL A 256 -2.49 -18.11 6.26
CA VAL A 256 -1.46 -18.57 5.32
C VAL A 256 -0.92 -19.91 5.80
N ASP A 257 -0.95 -20.93 4.95
CA ASP A 257 -0.52 -22.29 5.29
C ASP A 257 -1.17 -22.81 6.58
N GLY A 258 -2.46 -22.49 6.76
CA GLY A 258 -3.27 -22.91 7.91
C GLY A 258 -2.99 -22.20 9.22
N GLN A 259 -2.20 -21.12 9.23
CA GLN A 259 -1.91 -20.30 10.42
C GLN A 259 -2.32 -18.85 10.18
N TRP A 260 -2.82 -18.17 11.21
CA TRP A 260 -3.18 -16.75 11.14
C TRP A 260 -1.94 -15.88 11.29
N TYR A 261 -1.90 -14.78 10.53
CA TYR A 261 -0.89 -13.74 10.59
C TYR A 261 -1.50 -12.36 10.38
N HIS A 262 -0.92 -11.35 11.00
CA HIS A 262 -1.26 -9.96 10.74
C HIS A 262 -0.60 -9.50 9.44
N LEU A 263 -1.34 -8.71 8.67
CA LEU A 263 -0.90 -8.01 7.48
C LEU A 263 -1.37 -6.56 7.59
N ASP A 264 -0.42 -5.64 7.73
CA ASP A 264 -0.68 -4.21 7.68
C ASP A 264 -0.04 -3.62 6.42
N THR A 265 -0.84 -3.49 5.36
CA THR A 265 -0.41 -2.93 4.08
C THR A 265 -0.11 -1.44 4.18
N THR A 266 -0.69 -0.72 5.14
CA THR A 266 -0.44 0.71 5.35
C THR A 266 0.92 0.96 5.99
N TRP A 267 1.32 0.16 6.98
CA TRP A 267 2.64 0.32 7.60
C TRP A 267 3.76 -0.37 6.81
N ASN A 268 3.40 -1.19 5.81
CA ASN A 268 4.31 -1.65 4.77
C ASN A 268 4.50 -0.62 3.64
N ASP A 269 3.67 0.42 3.58
CA ASP A 269 3.81 1.54 2.65
C ASP A 269 4.82 2.59 3.21
N PRO A 270 5.96 2.82 2.53
CA PRO A 270 6.96 3.75 3.02
C PRO A 270 6.46 5.20 3.00
N THR A 271 6.48 5.89 4.14
CA THR A 271 6.20 7.34 4.22
C THR A 271 7.49 8.18 4.38
N PRO A 272 7.65 9.32 3.67
CA PRO A 272 6.84 9.75 2.52
C PRO A 272 6.90 8.73 1.37
N ASP A 273 5.84 8.65 0.56
CA ASP A 273 5.69 7.66 -0.52
C ASP A 273 6.96 7.56 -1.38
N ARG A 274 7.37 6.33 -1.63
CA ARG A 274 8.53 5.98 -2.45
C ARG A 274 8.06 5.01 -3.51
N LYS A 275 7.83 5.53 -4.72
CA LYS A 275 7.45 4.74 -5.88
C LYS A 275 8.30 3.47 -6.00
N ASN A 276 7.62 2.34 -6.19
CA ASN A 276 8.20 1.00 -6.36
C ASN A 276 8.95 0.41 -5.16
N VAL A 277 8.96 1.07 -3.99
CA VAL A 277 9.57 0.54 -2.77
C VAL A 277 8.48 -0.08 -1.89
N VAL A 278 8.67 -1.33 -1.49
CA VAL A 278 7.78 -2.04 -0.58
C VAL A 278 8.55 -2.42 0.68
N ARG A 279 7.98 -2.16 1.85
CA ARG A 279 8.47 -2.68 3.12
C ARG A 279 7.68 -3.91 3.52
N TYR A 280 8.28 -4.74 4.36
CA TYR A 280 7.66 -5.97 4.85
C TYR A 280 7.67 -6.07 6.38
N GLU A 281 7.88 -4.95 7.09
CA GLU A 281 7.97 -4.91 8.55
C GLU A 281 6.72 -5.48 9.24
N TYR A 282 5.54 -5.29 8.64
CA TYR A 282 4.25 -5.75 9.11
C TYR A 282 3.61 -6.77 8.16
N PHE A 283 4.43 -7.47 7.37
CA PHE A 283 3.99 -8.52 6.46
C PHE A 283 4.03 -9.91 7.11
N LEU A 284 2.86 -10.52 7.33
CA LEU A 284 2.72 -11.85 7.94
C LEU A 284 3.34 -11.96 9.34
N MET A 285 3.02 -10.99 10.21
CA MET A 285 3.53 -10.91 11.58
C MET A 285 2.63 -11.62 12.59
N ASN A 286 3.21 -12.06 13.71
CA ASN A 286 2.44 -12.64 14.79
C ASN A 286 1.96 -11.61 15.80
N ASP A 287 1.05 -12.01 16.69
CA ASP A 287 0.52 -11.14 17.75
C ASP A 287 1.65 -10.50 18.57
N ALA A 288 2.72 -11.24 18.86
CA ALA A 288 3.81 -10.76 19.71
C ALA A 288 4.62 -9.61 19.06
N LYS A 289 4.77 -9.62 17.72
CA LYS A 289 5.33 -8.46 16.99
C LYS A 289 4.34 -7.31 16.98
N MET A 290 3.07 -7.57 16.64
CA MET A 290 2.06 -6.50 16.54
C MET A 290 1.82 -5.79 17.87
N ARG A 291 1.78 -6.51 19.00
CA ARG A 291 1.57 -5.91 20.35
C ARG A 291 2.66 -4.92 20.79
N LYS A 292 3.75 -4.77 20.03
CA LYS A 292 4.78 -3.77 20.34
C LYS A 292 4.30 -2.34 20.07
N ASP A 293 3.40 -2.17 19.11
CA ASP A 293 2.97 -0.87 18.58
C ASP A 293 1.48 -0.82 18.19
N HIS A 294 0.79 -1.97 18.15
CA HIS A 294 -0.65 -2.11 17.94
C HIS A 294 -1.37 -2.68 19.15
N THR A 295 -2.63 -2.29 19.33
CA THR A 295 -3.54 -2.87 20.32
C THR A 295 -4.89 -3.19 19.68
N TRP A 296 -5.51 -4.31 20.09
CA TRP A 296 -6.83 -4.75 19.64
C TRP A 296 -7.48 -5.62 20.72
N ILE A 297 -8.79 -5.85 20.60
CA ILE A 297 -9.52 -6.77 21.48
C ILE A 297 -9.25 -8.20 21.02
N ALA A 298 -8.29 -8.87 21.65
CA ALA A 298 -7.81 -10.18 21.22
C ALA A 298 -8.90 -11.27 21.15
N SER A 299 -9.96 -11.18 21.97
CA SER A 299 -11.07 -12.13 21.96
C SER A 299 -11.92 -12.11 20.70
N ASP A 300 -11.83 -11.04 19.91
CA ASP A 300 -12.65 -10.85 18.72
C ASP A 300 -12.05 -11.54 17.49
N TYR A 301 -10.80 -12.02 17.59
CA TYR A 301 -10.01 -12.51 16.47
C TYR A 301 -9.30 -13.84 16.81
N PRO A 302 -8.97 -14.66 15.80
CA PRO A 302 -8.16 -15.86 16.01
C PRO A 302 -6.73 -15.50 16.43
N GLU A 303 -6.12 -16.33 17.28
CA GLU A 303 -4.73 -16.13 17.72
C GLU A 303 -3.73 -16.31 16.57
N SER A 304 -2.75 -15.39 16.50
CA SER A 304 -1.63 -15.48 15.58
C SER A 304 -0.31 -15.64 16.37
N THR A 305 0.25 -16.85 16.39
CA THR A 305 1.45 -17.17 17.19
C THR A 305 2.67 -17.54 16.35
N SER A 306 2.47 -17.99 15.11
CA SER A 306 3.53 -18.54 14.26
C SER A 306 4.57 -17.49 13.86
N THR A 307 5.85 -17.85 13.93
CA THR A 307 6.97 -16.98 13.50
C THR A 307 7.52 -17.36 12.13
N LYS A 308 6.84 -18.24 11.37
CA LYS A 308 7.34 -18.81 10.11
C LYS A 308 7.87 -17.76 9.12
N TYR A 309 7.16 -16.63 8.99
CA TYR A 309 7.48 -15.57 8.04
C TYR A 309 8.13 -14.34 8.69
N ALA A 310 8.54 -14.42 9.96
CA ALA A 310 9.17 -13.29 10.66
C ALA A 310 10.45 -12.78 9.97
N PHE A 311 11.09 -13.61 9.14
CA PHE A 311 12.25 -13.23 8.35
C PHE A 311 11.94 -12.13 7.30
N MET A 312 10.68 -11.90 6.94
CA MET A 312 10.30 -10.86 5.98
C MET A 312 10.49 -9.46 6.56
N ALA A 313 10.31 -9.28 7.88
CA ALA A 313 10.36 -7.97 8.53
C ALA A 313 11.71 -7.25 8.46
N GLN A 314 12.78 -7.96 8.07
CA GLN A 314 14.11 -7.37 7.89
C GLN A 314 14.32 -6.74 6.50
N ILE A 315 13.35 -6.85 5.60
CA ILE A 315 13.45 -6.49 4.18
C ILE A 315 12.93 -5.06 3.95
N ASP A 316 13.81 -4.20 3.43
CA ASP A 316 13.48 -2.90 2.85
C ASP A 316 14.17 -2.77 1.48
N HIS A 317 13.67 -1.89 0.59
CA HIS A 317 14.23 -1.64 -0.75
C HIS A 317 14.57 -2.92 -1.52
N ALA A 318 13.62 -3.81 -1.74
CA ALA A 318 13.90 -5.12 -2.33
C ALA A 318 13.86 -5.15 -3.87
N TYR A 319 14.75 -5.94 -4.45
CA TYR A 319 14.68 -6.44 -5.82
C TYR A 319 14.59 -7.96 -5.83
N GLU A 320 13.62 -8.51 -6.55
CA GLU A 320 13.35 -9.95 -6.61
C GLU A 320 13.58 -10.47 -8.04
N VAL A 321 14.36 -11.56 -8.18
CA VAL A 321 14.61 -12.24 -9.45
C VAL A 321 14.93 -13.71 -9.19
N ASP A 322 14.39 -14.63 -9.99
CA ASP A 322 14.68 -16.08 -9.95
C ASP A 322 14.56 -16.73 -8.56
N GLY A 323 13.57 -16.30 -7.76
CA GLY A 323 13.33 -16.82 -6.40
C GLY A 323 14.37 -16.36 -5.37
N MET A 324 15.19 -15.39 -5.72
CA MET A 324 16.09 -14.65 -4.83
C MET A 324 15.55 -13.25 -4.59
N ILE A 325 15.73 -12.76 -3.37
CA ILE A 325 15.46 -11.37 -3.01
C ILE A 325 16.78 -10.71 -2.57
N TYR A 326 17.09 -9.57 -3.15
CA TYR A 326 18.21 -8.72 -2.79
C TYR A 326 17.65 -7.47 -2.12
N TYR A 327 18.10 -7.16 -0.91
CA TYR A 327 17.40 -6.19 -0.09
C TYR A 327 18.31 -5.45 0.88
N SER A 328 17.84 -4.29 1.33
CA SER A 328 18.41 -3.53 2.43
C SER A 328 18.00 -4.17 3.76
N ASN A 329 18.96 -4.71 4.50
CA ASN A 329 18.66 -5.35 5.78
C ASN A 329 18.53 -4.32 6.91
N VAL A 330 17.30 -4.03 7.34
CA VAL A 330 17.05 -3.03 8.39
C VAL A 330 17.59 -3.42 9.76
N ASN A 331 17.81 -4.72 10.00
CA ASN A 331 18.39 -5.22 11.24
C ASN A 331 19.92 -5.14 11.27
N ASP A 332 20.56 -4.98 10.10
CA ASP A 332 22.00 -4.84 9.97
C ASP A 332 22.38 -3.57 9.19
N ASN A 333 21.97 -2.42 9.75
CA ASN A 333 22.36 -1.09 9.30
C ASN A 333 22.14 -0.82 7.78
N ASN A 334 21.13 -1.45 7.17
CA ASN A 334 20.81 -1.35 5.74
C ASN A 334 21.89 -1.90 4.80
N LEU A 335 22.71 -2.85 5.27
CA LEU A 335 23.62 -3.60 4.40
C LEU A 335 22.85 -4.38 3.33
N LEU A 336 23.46 -4.55 2.15
CA LEU A 336 22.87 -5.32 1.06
C LEU A 336 22.97 -6.82 1.33
N TYR A 337 21.82 -7.46 1.45
CA TYR A 337 21.68 -8.90 1.68
C TYR A 337 21.04 -9.58 0.48
N GLN A 338 21.23 -10.89 0.40
CA GLN A 338 20.45 -11.77 -0.45
C GLN A 338 19.74 -12.83 0.38
N MET A 339 18.57 -13.29 -0.08
CA MET A 339 17.84 -14.38 0.52
C MET A 339 17.19 -15.26 -0.54
N ASN A 340 17.24 -16.57 -0.30
CA ASN A 340 16.50 -17.53 -1.09
C ASN A 340 15.05 -17.65 -0.56
N MET A 341 14.07 -17.25 -1.37
CA MET A 341 12.66 -17.16 -0.97
C MET A 341 12.04 -18.50 -0.58
N LYS A 342 12.56 -19.61 -1.10
CA LYS A 342 12.07 -20.96 -0.78
C LYS A 342 12.54 -21.45 0.59
N THR A 343 13.75 -21.08 1.00
CA THR A 343 14.37 -21.59 2.24
C THR A 343 14.38 -20.56 3.36
N GLY A 344 14.21 -19.28 3.05
CA GLY A 344 14.41 -18.17 3.99
C GLY A 344 15.88 -17.99 4.40
N LYS A 345 16.82 -18.75 3.80
CA LYS A 345 18.25 -18.60 4.08
C LYS A 345 18.71 -17.24 3.58
N THR A 346 19.31 -16.47 4.48
CA THR A 346 19.80 -15.11 4.24
C THR A 346 21.31 -15.02 4.47
N GLU A 347 22.01 -14.21 3.68
CA GLU A 347 23.42 -13.90 3.84
C GLU A 347 23.75 -12.49 3.29
N PRO A 348 24.75 -11.79 3.86
CA PRO A 348 25.22 -10.53 3.30
C PRO A 348 25.75 -10.74 1.88
N LEU A 349 25.44 -9.81 0.97
CA LEU A 349 26.03 -9.76 -0.37
C LEU A 349 27.28 -8.87 -0.38
N THR A 350 27.27 -7.78 0.39
CA THR A 350 28.40 -6.84 0.55
C THR A 350 28.27 -6.07 1.87
N ASP A 351 29.38 -5.47 2.32
CA ASP A 351 29.42 -4.53 3.46
C ASP A 351 28.97 -3.10 3.07
N SER A 352 28.44 -2.93 1.86
CA SER A 352 27.84 -1.68 1.40
C SER A 352 26.37 -1.55 1.82
N ARG A 353 26.03 -0.35 2.32
CA ARG A 353 24.65 0.02 2.62
C ARG A 353 23.92 0.36 1.33
N ALA A 354 22.84 -0.35 1.02
CA ALA A 354 22.14 -0.23 -0.27
C ALA A 354 20.69 0.18 -0.07
N GLN A 355 20.22 1.14 -0.87
CA GLN A 355 18.81 1.52 -0.98
C GLN A 355 18.44 1.70 -2.45
N PHE A 356 17.15 1.72 -2.76
CA PHE A 356 16.62 1.82 -4.12
C PHE A 356 17.24 0.75 -5.04
N ILE A 357 17.16 -0.52 -4.62
CA ILE A 357 17.82 -1.63 -5.30
C ILE A 357 16.99 -2.04 -6.51
N VAL A 358 17.63 -2.14 -7.68
CA VAL A 358 17.05 -2.64 -8.93
C VAL A 358 18.05 -3.55 -9.64
N GLY A 359 17.61 -4.38 -10.58
CA GLY A 359 18.51 -5.27 -11.31
C GLY A 359 18.23 -5.37 -12.79
N PHE A 360 19.27 -5.75 -13.54
CA PHE A 360 19.24 -6.00 -14.98
C PHE A 360 20.32 -7.02 -15.35
N GLY A 361 19.92 -8.16 -15.93
CA GLY A 361 20.81 -9.31 -16.11
C GLY A 361 21.40 -9.78 -14.77
N ASP A 362 22.71 -10.01 -14.73
CA ASP A 362 23.42 -10.43 -13.50
C ASP A 362 23.89 -9.25 -12.63
N TRP A 363 23.37 -8.04 -12.85
CA TRP A 363 23.77 -6.85 -12.11
C TRP A 363 22.63 -6.32 -11.23
N LEU A 364 23.02 -5.90 -10.03
CA LEU A 364 22.21 -5.05 -9.16
C LEU A 364 22.77 -3.63 -9.21
N TYR A 365 21.87 -2.65 -9.18
CA TYR A 365 22.15 -1.23 -9.13
C TYR A 365 21.46 -0.66 -7.91
N PHE A 366 22.16 0.21 -7.17
CA PHE A 366 21.66 0.74 -5.92
C PHE A 366 22.30 2.07 -5.55
N SER A 367 21.61 2.83 -4.71
CA SER A 367 22.17 3.99 -4.02
C SER A 367 23.04 3.51 -2.86
N ASN A 368 24.35 3.72 -2.96
CA ASN A 368 25.33 3.24 -1.98
C ASN A 368 25.54 4.28 -0.87
N TYR A 369 24.84 4.09 0.25
CA TYR A 369 24.91 4.98 1.40
C TYR A 369 26.21 4.84 2.22
N SER A 370 27.01 3.79 2.00
CA SER A 370 28.37 3.69 2.54
C SER A 370 29.35 4.62 1.82
N LYS A 371 28.97 5.14 0.64
CA LYS A 371 29.81 6.00 -0.21
C LYS A 371 29.17 7.37 -0.49
N GLY A 372 28.18 7.80 0.28
CA GLY A 372 27.52 9.10 0.08
C GLY A 372 26.32 9.06 -0.86
N ALA A 373 25.60 7.93 -0.88
CA ALA A 373 24.43 7.68 -1.74
C ALA A 373 24.75 7.71 -3.24
N TYR A 374 25.96 7.29 -3.60
CA TYR A 374 26.44 7.20 -4.98
C TYR A 374 25.80 6.04 -5.72
N LEU A 375 25.52 6.21 -7.01
CA LEU A 375 25.08 5.09 -7.85
C LEU A 375 26.20 4.06 -7.96
N SER A 376 25.93 2.85 -7.48
CA SER A 376 26.85 1.72 -7.56
C SER A 376 26.16 0.54 -8.22
N LYS A 377 26.97 -0.38 -8.76
CA LYS A 377 26.52 -1.69 -9.19
C LYS A 377 27.35 -2.80 -8.57
N ILE A 378 26.77 -3.98 -8.44
CA ILE A 378 27.43 -5.21 -7.99
C ILE A 378 26.83 -6.41 -8.73
N ARG A 379 27.61 -7.47 -8.95
CA ARG A 379 27.07 -8.72 -9.49
C ARG A 379 26.15 -9.38 -8.46
N THR A 380 25.18 -10.14 -8.95
CA THR A 380 24.28 -10.94 -8.10
C THR A 380 24.99 -11.99 -7.24
N ASP A 381 26.23 -12.37 -7.59
CA ASP A 381 27.10 -13.24 -6.79
C ASP A 381 27.98 -12.48 -5.76
N GLY A 382 27.85 -11.14 -5.69
CA GLY A 382 28.59 -10.28 -4.77
C GLY A 382 29.94 -9.79 -5.28
N THR A 383 30.33 -10.13 -6.52
CA THR A 383 31.59 -9.68 -7.12
C THR A 383 31.46 -8.35 -7.86
N ASP A 384 32.61 -7.78 -8.24
CA ASP A 384 32.73 -6.60 -9.11
C ASP A 384 31.94 -5.34 -8.67
N GLU A 385 31.84 -5.09 -7.36
CA GLU A 385 31.22 -3.86 -6.85
C GLU A 385 31.97 -2.61 -7.35
N THR A 386 31.26 -1.74 -8.08
CA THR A 386 31.83 -0.56 -8.75
C THR A 386 30.92 0.65 -8.63
N ILE A 387 31.49 1.83 -8.36
CA ILE A 387 30.76 3.12 -8.37
C ILE A 387 30.63 3.62 -9.82
N LEU A 388 29.40 3.91 -10.25
CA LEU A 388 29.07 4.42 -11.59
C LEU A 388 28.92 5.94 -11.62
N TYR A 389 28.36 6.53 -10.55
CA TYR A 389 28.09 7.97 -10.47
C TYR A 389 28.33 8.50 -9.06
N LYS A 390 29.11 9.58 -8.92
CA LYS A 390 29.60 10.11 -7.62
C LYS A 390 28.80 11.30 -7.11
N GLU A 391 27.49 11.25 -7.28
CA GLU A 391 26.54 12.17 -6.64
C GLU A 391 25.40 11.37 -6.03
N LYS A 392 24.63 12.03 -5.16
CA LYS A 392 23.48 11.42 -4.50
C LYS A 392 22.44 11.00 -5.54
N VAL A 393 22.02 9.73 -5.48
CA VAL A 393 20.93 9.18 -6.32
C VAL A 393 19.82 8.57 -5.48
N GLU A 394 18.59 8.72 -5.94
CA GLU A 394 17.36 8.17 -5.33
C GLU A 394 16.40 7.67 -6.42
N ASN A 395 15.36 6.93 -6.03
CA ASN A 395 14.26 6.49 -6.91
C ASN A 395 14.73 5.79 -8.20
N LEU A 396 15.59 4.77 -8.06
CA LEU A 396 16.08 3.98 -9.18
C LEU A 396 14.96 3.11 -9.77
N PHE A 397 14.91 3.00 -11.10
CA PHE A 397 14.06 2.03 -11.82
C PHE A 397 14.65 1.71 -13.19
N VAL A 398 14.28 0.54 -13.73
CA VAL A 398 14.75 0.09 -15.05
C VAL A 398 13.56 0.05 -16.01
N GLU A 399 13.72 0.66 -17.18
CA GLU A 399 12.75 0.62 -18.27
C GLU A 399 13.46 0.65 -19.63
N ASP A 400 13.01 -0.16 -20.58
CA ASP A 400 13.49 -0.18 -21.97
C ASP A 400 15.02 -0.24 -22.14
N GLY A 401 15.70 -0.98 -21.25
CA GLY A 401 17.16 -1.11 -21.28
C GLY A 401 17.92 0.09 -20.70
N TYR A 402 17.22 0.99 -20.02
CA TYR A 402 17.81 2.13 -19.30
C TYR A 402 17.56 2.02 -17.81
N LEU A 403 18.56 2.39 -17.03
CA LEU A 403 18.44 2.71 -15.61
C LEU A 403 18.16 4.19 -15.45
N TYR A 404 17.00 4.50 -14.88
CA TYR A 404 16.60 5.85 -14.49
C TYR A 404 16.85 6.07 -13.00
N PHE A 405 17.21 7.30 -12.63
CA PHE A 405 17.44 7.70 -11.24
C PHE A 405 17.29 9.21 -11.06
N SER A 406 16.86 9.61 -9.87
CA SER A 406 16.72 11.03 -9.49
C SER A 406 17.99 11.54 -8.84
N THR A 407 18.41 12.76 -9.20
CA THR A 407 19.44 13.54 -8.51
C THR A 407 18.86 14.88 -8.06
N ASP A 408 19.64 15.68 -7.33
CA ASP A 408 19.25 17.05 -6.94
C ASP A 408 19.01 17.96 -8.17
N ASP A 409 19.60 17.63 -9.33
CA ASP A 409 19.46 18.36 -10.60
C ASP A 409 18.35 17.78 -11.50
N GLY A 410 17.57 16.81 -11.01
CA GLY A 410 16.46 16.19 -11.73
C GLY A 410 16.72 14.75 -12.16
N LEU A 411 15.86 14.26 -13.06
CA LEU A 411 15.89 12.86 -13.51
C LEU A 411 17.02 12.62 -14.52
N LYS A 412 17.77 11.54 -14.33
CA LYS A 412 18.85 11.09 -15.21
C LYS A 412 18.60 9.65 -15.66
N LYS A 413 19.30 9.23 -16.73
CA LYS A 413 19.30 7.84 -17.20
C LYS A 413 20.68 7.37 -17.65
N LEU A 414 20.87 6.05 -17.63
CA LEU A 414 22.05 5.33 -18.09
C LEU A 414 21.61 4.10 -18.90
N GLU A 415 22.22 3.86 -20.06
CA GLU A 415 22.02 2.64 -20.85
C GLU A 415 22.68 1.41 -20.15
N LEU A 416 21.99 0.27 -20.15
CA LEU A 416 22.34 -0.93 -19.36
C LEU A 416 22.96 -2.08 -20.16
#